data_AF-A0A3D4UL77-F1
#
_entry.id   AF-A0A3D4UL77-F1
#
_cell.length_a   1.000
_cell.length_b   1.000
_cell.length_c   1.000
_cell.angle_alpha   90.00
_cell.angle_beta   90.00
_cell.angle_gamma   90.00
#
_symmetry.space_group_name_H-M   'P 1'
#
loop_
_entity.id
_entity.type
_entity.pdbx_description
1 polymer ?
#
loop_
_entity_poly.entity_id
_entity_poly.type
_entity_poly.pdbx_seq_one_letter_code
_entity_poly.pdbx_strand_id
1 'polypeptide(L)'
;KTMTKEMTGITFKDVAGIEEAKSEVTEIIEFLKNPKRFTRLGGRIPRGVLLAGQPGCGKTLLAKAIAGEADVPFFSISGSDFVEM
;
A
#
# COMPACT_ATOMS: atom_id res chain seq x y z
N LYS A 1 -11.37 -2.89 18.53
CA LYS A 1 -11.52 -3.61 17.24
C LYS A 1 -10.14 -4.10 16.81
N THR A 2 -9.98 -5.41 16.57
CA THR A 2 -8.69 -6.01 16.19
C THR A 2 -8.44 -5.76 14.71
N MET A 3 -7.38 -5.00 14.38
CA MET A 3 -6.92 -4.89 12.99
C MET A 3 -6.44 -6.27 12.52
N THR A 4 -6.98 -6.77 11.42
CA THR A 4 -6.52 -8.03 10.81
C THR A 4 -5.13 -7.83 10.23
N LYS A 5 -4.17 -8.61 10.72
CA LYS A 5 -2.78 -8.66 10.24
C LYS A 5 -2.67 -9.81 9.25
N GLU A 6 -2.45 -9.49 7.98
CA GLU A 6 -2.33 -10.50 6.92
C GLU A 6 -1.00 -10.37 6.18
N MET A 7 -0.42 -11.52 5.82
CA MET A 7 0.58 -11.59 4.76
C MET A 7 -0.18 -11.91 3.48
N THR A 8 -0.29 -10.95 2.57
CA THR A 8 -1.24 -11.04 1.44
C THR A 8 -0.81 -12.09 0.42
N GLY A 9 0.50 -12.29 0.24
CA GLY A 9 1.07 -13.12 -0.84
C GLY A 9 0.82 -12.55 -2.24
N ILE A 10 0.17 -11.39 -2.34
CA ILE A 10 -0.18 -10.72 -3.60
C ILE A 10 0.96 -9.77 -3.95
N THR A 11 1.38 -9.78 -5.21
CA THR A 11 2.49 -8.98 -5.73
C THR A 11 2.05 -8.19 -6.96
N PHE A 12 2.94 -7.37 -7.54
CA PHE A 12 2.62 -6.62 -8.76
C PHE A 12 2.34 -7.51 -9.97
N LYS A 13 2.75 -8.78 -9.92
CA LYS A 13 2.43 -9.79 -10.94
C LYS A 13 0.93 -10.09 -11.01
N ASP A 14 0.23 -9.91 -9.89
CA ASP A 14 -1.21 -10.19 -9.78
C ASP A 14 -2.08 -8.98 -10.17
N VAL A 15 -1.44 -7.86 -10.53
CA VAL A 15 -2.10 -6.59 -10.86
C VAL A 15 -1.85 -6.28 -12.34
N ALA A 16 -2.89 -6.06 -13.13
CA ALA A 16 -2.78 -5.77 -14.56
C ALA A 16 -3.33 -4.38 -14.91
N GLY A 17 -2.79 -3.77 -15.98
CA GLY A 17 -3.38 -2.61 -16.66
C GLY A 17 -3.19 -1.25 -15.98
N ILE A 18 -2.41 -1.15 -14.90
CA ILE A 18 -2.18 0.09 -14.14
C ILE A 18 -0.70 0.40 -13.95
N GLU A 19 0.07 0.37 -15.04
CA GLU A 19 1.53 0.53 -15.01
C GLU A 19 1.99 1.89 -14.47
N GLU A 20 1.26 2.97 -14.79
CA GLU A 20 1.55 4.31 -14.25
C GLU A 20 1.40 4.33 -12.72
N ALA A 21 0.27 3.82 -12.20
CA ALA A 21 0.04 3.74 -10.76
C ALA A 21 1.09 2.86 -10.05
N LYS A 22 1.49 1.72 -10.65
CA LYS A 22 2.58 0.87 -10.13
C LYS A 22 3.91 1.61 -10.06
N SER A 23 4.22 2.42 -11.08
CA SER A 23 5.44 3.24 -11.11
C SER A 23 5.44 4.26 -9.97
N GLU A 24 4.34 4.98 -9.77
CA GLU A 24 4.22 5.97 -8.69
C GLU A 24 4.39 5.36 -7.30
N VAL A 25 3.82 4.18 -7.05
CA VAL A 25 3.91 3.53 -5.74
C VAL A 25 5.23 2.76 -5.52
N THR A 26 6.10 2.66 -6.54
CA THR A 26 7.40 1.99 -6.41
C THR A 26 8.30 2.68 -5.39
N GLU A 27 8.26 4.03 -5.33
CA GLU A 27 9.02 4.79 -4.33
C GLU A 27 8.58 4.43 -2.90
N ILE A 28 7.29 4.18 -2.70
CA ILE A 28 6.73 3.79 -1.39
C ILE A 28 7.23 2.40 -0.99
N ILE A 29 7.28 1.46 -1.94
CA ILE A 29 7.84 0.13 -1.70
C ILE A 29 9.30 0.23 -1.29
N GLU A 30 10.09 1.02 -2.01
CA GLU A 30 11.51 1.20 -1.71
C GLU A 30 11.71 1.85 -0.34
N PHE A 31 10.85 2.80 0.02
CA PHE A 31 10.81 3.39 1.35
C PHE A 31 10.51 2.35 2.44
N LEU A 32 9.47 1.53 2.27
CA LEU A 32 9.08 0.49 3.24
C LEU A 32 10.20 -0.54 3.44
N LYS A 33 10.92 -0.90 2.37
CA LYS A 33 12.07 -1.81 2.44
C LYS A 33 13.31 -1.17 3.07
N ASN A 34 13.59 0.10 2.79
CA ASN A 34 14.86 0.75 3.13
C ASN A 34 14.69 2.12 3.82
N PRO A 35 13.93 2.24 4.93
CA PRO A 35 13.58 3.54 5.50
C PRO A 35 14.80 4.35 5.95
N LYS A 36 15.86 3.67 6.41
CA LYS A 36 17.13 4.29 6.86
C LYS A 36 17.86 5.06 5.75
N ARG A 37 17.72 4.64 4.50
CA ARG A 37 18.39 5.30 3.36
C ARG A 37 17.80 6.69 3.12
N PHE A 38 16.48 6.81 3.23
CA PHE A 38 15.76 8.07 3.04
C PHE A 38 16.00 9.04 4.20
N THR A 39 15.99 8.56 5.45
CA THR A 39 16.28 9.42 6.61
C THR A 39 17.70 9.98 6.60
N ARG A 40 18.68 9.21 6.12
CA ARG A 40 20.09 9.66 6.04
C ARG A 40 20.30 10.78 5.03
N LEU A 41 19.49 10.83 3.97
CA LEU A 41 19.55 11.85 2.94
C LEU A 41 18.71 13.09 3.29
N GLY A 42 18.14 13.16 4.50
CA GLY A 42 17.22 14.24 4.89
C GLY A 42 15.86 14.18 4.20
N GLY A 43 15.53 13.05 3.58
CA GLY A 43 14.27 12.85 2.87
C GLY A 43 13.07 12.87 3.82
N ARG A 44 11.97 13.49 3.40
CA ARG A 44 10.69 13.45 4.11
C ARG A 44 9.89 12.25 3.66
N ILE A 45 9.44 11.46 4.62
CA ILE A 45 8.67 10.25 4.38
C ILE A 45 7.24 10.64 3.96
N PRO A 46 6.71 10.12 2.83
CA PRO A 46 5.32 10.28 2.46
C PRO A 46 4.41 9.82 3.61
N ARG A 47 3.48 10.66 4.04
CA ARG A 47 2.64 10.38 5.23
C ARG A 47 1.45 9.48 4.93
N GLY A 48 1.11 9.31 3.66
CA GLY A 48 0.02 8.45 3.21
C GLY A 48 -0.23 8.61 1.71
N VAL A 49 -1.01 7.68 1.15
CA VAL A 49 -1.46 7.71 -0.24
C VAL A 49 -2.96 7.53 -0.28
N LEU A 50 -3.61 8.27 -1.17
CA LEU A 50 -5.03 8.15 -1.46
C LEU A 50 -5.20 7.51 -2.84
N LEU A 51 -5.71 6.28 -2.87
CA LEU A 51 -6.11 5.63 -4.12
C LEU A 51 -7.57 5.98 -4.42
N ALA A 52 -7.81 6.69 -5.52
CA ALA A 52 -9.14 7.11 -5.95
C ALA A 52 -9.48 6.57 -7.34
N GLY A 53 -10.77 6.31 -7.60
CA GLY A 53 -11.24 5.79 -8.87
C GLY A 53 -12.54 5.00 -8.73
N GLN A 54 -13.13 4.61 -9.86
CA GLN A 54 -14.38 3.83 -9.91
C GLN A 54 -14.27 2.49 -9.15
N PRO A 55 -15.40 1.95 -8.65
CA PRO A 55 -15.40 0.62 -8.05
C PRO A 55 -14.90 -0.43 -9.05
N GLY A 56 -14.15 -1.43 -8.59
CA GLY A 56 -13.62 -2.50 -9.44
C GLY A 56 -12.26 -2.23 -10.10
N CYS A 57 -11.72 -0.99 -10.07
CA CYS A 57 -10.43 -0.66 -10.69
C CYS A 57 -9.18 -1.14 -9.91
N GLY A 58 -9.30 -2.16 -9.05
CA GLY A 58 -8.13 -2.76 -8.40
C GLY A 58 -7.47 -1.96 -7.27
N LYS A 59 -8.08 -0.89 -6.73
CA LYS A 59 -7.51 -0.08 -5.64
C LYS A 59 -7.05 -0.92 -4.43
N THR A 60 -7.93 -1.77 -3.90
CA THR A 60 -7.61 -2.64 -2.76
C THR A 60 -6.60 -3.71 -3.13
N LEU A 61 -6.64 -4.21 -4.37
CA LEU A 61 -5.69 -5.20 -4.86
C LEU A 61 -4.27 -4.60 -4.95
N LEU A 62 -4.15 -3.38 -5.48
CA LEU A 62 -2.90 -2.63 -5.53
C LEU A 62 -2.34 -2.37 -4.13
N ALA A 63 -3.17 -1.96 -3.17
CA ALA A 63 -2.74 -1.76 -1.79
C ALA A 63 -2.16 -3.04 -1.17
N LYS A 64 -2.79 -4.19 -1.40
CA LYS A 64 -2.28 -5.50 -0.96
C LYS A 64 -0.99 -5.89 -1.67
N ALA A 65 -0.88 -5.56 -2.96
CA ALA A 65 0.30 -5.83 -3.77
C ALA A 65 1.51 -4.98 -3.34
N ILE A 66 1.31 -3.71 -2.96
CA ILE A 66 2.35 -2.84 -2.39
C ILE A 66 2.93 -3.47 -1.12
N ALA A 67 2.06 -3.95 -0.22
CA ALA A 67 2.50 -4.60 1.01
C ALA A 67 3.25 -5.91 0.75
N GLY A 68 2.79 -6.72 -0.20
CA GLY A 68 3.47 -7.95 -0.60
C GLY A 68 4.81 -7.70 -1.29
N GLU A 69 4.90 -6.69 -2.16
CA GLU A 69 6.17 -6.27 -2.76
C GLU A 69 7.17 -5.82 -1.70
N ALA A 70 6.70 -5.06 -0.70
CA ALA A 70 7.52 -4.57 0.41
C ALA A 70 7.85 -5.63 1.48
N ASP A 71 7.22 -6.81 1.43
CA ASP A 71 7.30 -7.87 2.45
C ASP A 71 6.99 -7.34 3.86
N VAL A 72 5.91 -6.56 3.97
CA VAL A 72 5.44 -5.98 5.24
C VAL A 72 4.01 -6.42 5.57
N PRO A 73 3.62 -6.45 6.86
CA PRO A 73 2.25 -6.78 7.23
C PRO A 73 1.23 -5.80 6.63
N PHE A 74 0.11 -6.33 6.14
CA PHE A 74 -1.02 -5.52 5.68
C PHE A 74 -2.10 -5.45 6.76
N PHE A 75 -2.52 -4.24 7.11
CA PHE A 75 -3.62 -3.98 8.02
C PHE A 75 -4.77 -3.30 7.27
N SER A 76 -5.98 -3.79 7.47
CA SER A 76 -7.19 -3.31 6.79
C SER A 76 -8.26 -2.92 7.81
N ILE A 77 -8.93 -1.81 7.56
CA ILE A 77 -10.12 -1.39 8.29
C ILE A 77 -11.10 -0.73 7.30
N SER A 78 -12.40 -1.03 7.40
CA SER A 78 -13.40 -0.39 6.57
C SER A 78 -13.75 0.99 7.13
N GLY A 79 -13.98 1.99 6.28
CA GLY A 79 -14.50 3.29 6.74
C GLY A 79 -15.84 3.18 7.45
N SER A 80 -16.69 2.22 7.03
CA SER A 80 -17.97 1.94 7.69
C SER A 80 -17.81 1.44 9.13
N ASP A 81 -16.66 0.85 9.48
CA ASP A 81 -16.39 0.37 10.84
C ASP A 81 -16.29 1.51 11.87
N PHE A 82 -16.11 2.75 11.42
CA PHE A 82 -15.98 3.94 12.25
C PHE A 82 -17.30 4.67 12.50
N VAL A 83 -18.36 4.38 11.73
CA VAL A 83 -19.64 5.10 11.84
C VAL A 83 -20.48 4.62 13.03
N GLU A 84 -20.25 3.39 13.51
CA GLU A 84 -20.89 2.83 14.70
C GLU A 84 -20.04 3.00 15.99
N MET A 85 -19.15 4.01 16.05
CA MET A 85 -18.44 4.40 17.27
C MET A 85 -19.12 5.58 17.97
#